data_AF-A0A6B3GGM2-F1
#
_entry.id   AF-A0A6B3GGM2-F1
#
_cell.length_a   1.000
_cell.length_b   1.000
_cell.length_c   1.000
_cell.angle_alpha   90.00
_cell.angle_beta   90.00
_cell.angle_gamma   90.00
#
_symmetry.space_group_name_H-M   'P 1'
#
loop_
_entity.id
_entity.type
_entity.pdbx_description
1 polymer ?
#
loop_
_entity_poly.entity_id
_entity_poly.type
_entity_poly.pdbx_seq_one_letter_code
_entity_poly.pdbx_strand_id
1 'polypeptide(L)'
;KARKSRGAALADGIRWAADNGADVINLSLGDDSKSAHPDPGEDAAIQYALSKGVPVVASAGNGGEKGDRISYPAAYPGVIAVAAVDEYGTHASFSTRRWYATVSAPGVDIVVANPDGHYYIEWGTSAAAAFVSGAVALVRAAHPGLSPAQIKKLLAD
;
A
#
# COMPACT_ATOMS: atom_id res chain seq x y z
N LYS A 1 -7.15 9.74 10.90
CA LYS A 1 -6.78 10.22 12.25
C LYS A 1 -5.26 10.18 12.54
N ALA A 2 -4.46 9.34 11.87
CA ALA A 2 -3.02 9.21 12.14
C ALA A 2 -2.17 10.46 11.85
N ARG A 3 -2.49 11.26 10.81
CA ARG A 3 -1.64 12.39 10.39
C ARG A 3 -1.71 13.66 11.26
N LYS A 4 -2.67 13.77 12.19
CA LYS A 4 -2.90 15.02 12.96
C LYS A 4 -2.13 15.13 14.28
N SER A 5 -1.36 14.13 14.71
CA SER A 5 -0.70 14.21 16.04
C SER A 5 0.79 13.83 16.13
N ARG A 6 1.45 13.28 15.11
CA ARG A 6 2.91 13.01 15.17
C ARG A 6 3.48 12.95 13.76
N GLY A 7 4.16 14.01 13.31
CA GLY A 7 4.74 14.10 11.95
C GLY A 7 5.66 12.93 11.58
N ALA A 8 6.19 12.20 12.57
CA ALA A 8 7.07 11.05 12.36
C ALA A 8 6.41 9.66 12.53
N ALA A 9 5.14 9.55 12.97
CA ALA A 9 4.59 8.25 13.38
C ALA A 9 4.54 7.19 12.27
N LEU A 10 4.32 7.60 11.03
CA LEU A 10 4.37 6.68 9.89
C LEU A 10 5.80 6.18 9.64
N ALA A 11 6.76 7.09 9.59
CA ALA A 11 8.17 6.77 9.43
C ALA A 11 8.70 5.86 10.55
N ASP A 12 8.36 6.18 11.80
CA ASP A 12 8.74 5.39 12.99
C ASP A 12 8.11 4.00 12.94
N GLY A 13 6.83 3.89 12.55
CA GLY A 13 6.14 2.61 12.41
C GLY A 13 6.75 1.72 11.32
N ILE A 14 7.12 2.29 10.18
CA ILE A 14 7.81 1.57 9.10
C ILE A 14 9.16 1.04 9.59
N ARG A 15 9.96 1.89 10.25
CA ARG A 15 11.26 1.48 10.81
C ARG A 15 11.11 0.38 11.86
N TRP A 16 10.17 0.56 12.79
CA TRP A 16 9.89 -0.42 13.83
C TRP A 16 9.51 -1.77 13.21
N ALA A 17 8.62 -1.81 12.22
CA ALA A 17 8.23 -3.05 11.55
C ALA A 17 9.43 -3.74 10.87
N ALA A 18 10.26 -2.97 10.16
CA ALA A 18 11.46 -3.50 9.52
C ALA A 18 12.50 -4.04 10.52
N ASP A 19 12.64 -3.40 11.68
CA ASP A 19 13.56 -3.84 12.74
C ASP A 19 13.03 -5.03 13.54
N ASN A 20 11.71 -5.22 13.57
CA ASN A 20 11.07 -6.33 14.29
C ASN A 20 10.74 -7.52 13.36
N GLY A 21 11.42 -7.61 12.21
CA GLY A 21 11.37 -8.80 11.35
C GLY A 21 10.07 -8.96 10.57
N ALA A 22 9.36 -7.87 10.26
CA ALA A 22 8.21 -7.95 9.37
C ALA A 22 8.61 -8.52 8.00
N ASP A 23 7.87 -9.51 7.51
CA ASP A 23 8.06 -10.03 6.15
C ASP A 23 7.48 -9.10 5.09
N VAL A 24 6.40 -8.39 5.40
CA VAL A 24 5.72 -7.45 4.51
C VAL A 24 5.15 -6.31 5.35
N ILE A 25 5.27 -5.08 4.87
CA ILE A 25 4.63 -3.91 5.49
C ILE A 25 3.45 -3.49 4.62
N ASN A 26 2.24 -3.56 5.18
CA ASN A 26 1.02 -3.06 4.54
C ASN A 26 0.67 -1.66 5.03
N LEU A 27 0.57 -0.71 4.11
CA LEU A 27 0.19 0.68 4.34
C LEU A 27 -1.13 0.98 3.60
N SER A 28 -2.24 0.47 4.12
CA SER A 28 -3.61 0.79 3.66
C SER A 28 -4.02 2.24 4.01
N LEU A 29 -3.16 3.19 3.68
CA LEU A 29 -3.25 4.62 3.97
C LEU A 29 -2.57 5.44 2.86
N GLY A 30 -2.94 6.71 2.77
CA GLY A 30 -2.26 7.68 1.93
C GLY A 30 -2.80 9.10 2.09
N ASP A 31 -2.03 10.09 1.65
CA ASP A 31 -2.56 11.42 1.30
C ASP A 31 -2.75 11.48 -0.20
N ASP A 32 -3.95 11.76 -0.67
CA ASP A 32 -4.21 12.24 -2.03
C ASP A 32 -4.88 13.62 -2.02
N SER A 33 -4.76 14.35 -0.90
CA SER A 33 -5.36 15.67 -0.75
C SER A 33 -4.59 16.77 -1.49
N LYS A 34 -5.10 18.00 -1.40
CA LYS A 34 -4.43 19.19 -1.96
C LYS A 34 -3.06 19.47 -1.36
N SER A 35 -2.84 19.05 -0.12
CA SER A 35 -1.58 19.20 0.60
C SER A 35 -0.70 17.97 0.52
N ALA A 36 -1.02 16.95 -0.29
CA ALA A 36 -0.17 15.79 -0.48
C ALA A 36 1.18 16.21 -1.07
N HIS A 37 2.28 15.83 -0.42
CA HIS A 37 3.64 16.11 -0.86
C HIS A 37 4.58 15.01 -0.34
N PRO A 38 5.73 14.79 -0.99
CA PRO A 38 6.75 13.91 -0.45
C PRO A 38 7.29 14.48 0.87
N ASP A 39 7.27 13.66 1.90
CA ASP A 39 7.97 13.87 3.16
C ASP A 39 9.31 13.10 3.15
N PRO A 40 10.45 13.76 3.45
CA PRO A 40 11.77 13.09 3.48
C PRO A 40 11.91 12.01 4.55
N GLY A 41 11.20 12.13 5.68
CA GLY A 41 11.23 11.14 6.76
C GLY A 41 10.49 9.86 6.38
N GLU A 42 9.32 10.00 5.74
CA GLU A 42 8.58 8.88 5.16
C GLU A 42 9.41 8.18 4.07
N ASP A 43 10.02 8.93 3.13
CA ASP A 43 10.88 8.34 2.08
C ASP A 43 12.06 7.58 2.69
N ALA A 44 12.80 8.19 3.62
CA ALA A 44 13.92 7.55 4.28
C ALA A 44 13.52 6.28 5.05
N ALA A 45 12.31 6.22 5.61
CA ALA A 45 11.80 5.01 6.26
C ALA A 45 11.42 3.92 5.25
N ILE A 46 10.83 4.29 4.12
CA ILE A 46 10.55 3.35 3.01
C ILE A 46 11.86 2.75 2.48
N GLN A 47 12.85 3.59 2.15
CA GLN A 47 14.13 3.10 1.65
C GLN A 47 14.84 2.22 2.70
N TYR A 48 14.72 2.55 3.99
CA TYR A 48 15.23 1.72 5.06
C TYR A 48 14.60 0.32 5.06
N ALA A 49 13.27 0.22 5.05
CA ALA A 49 12.56 -1.06 5.02
C ALA A 49 12.95 -1.89 3.78
N LEU A 50 13.00 -1.27 2.60
CA LEU A 50 13.41 -1.93 1.36
C LEU A 50 14.85 -2.44 1.43
N SER A 51 15.78 -1.65 1.97
CA SER A 51 17.19 -2.06 2.15
C SER A 51 17.36 -3.23 3.12
N LYS A 52 16.42 -3.40 4.07
CA LYS A 52 16.36 -4.53 5.01
C LYS A 52 15.68 -5.76 4.38
N GLY A 53 15.31 -5.69 3.11
CA GLY A 53 14.65 -6.77 2.39
C GLY A 53 13.17 -6.90 2.71
N VAL A 54 12.52 -5.85 3.22
CA VAL A 54 11.09 -5.85 3.57
C VAL A 54 10.30 -5.12 2.48
N PRO A 55 9.49 -5.82 1.66
CA PRO A 55 8.58 -5.19 0.71
C PRO A 55 7.57 -4.31 1.44
N VAL A 56 7.29 -3.15 0.85
CA VAL A 56 6.26 -2.23 1.32
C VAL A 56 5.16 -2.15 0.27
N VAL A 57 3.93 -2.43 0.70
CA VAL A 57 2.72 -2.38 -0.11
C VAL A 57 1.87 -1.21 0.40
N ALA A 58 1.35 -0.38 -0.51
CA ALA A 58 0.53 0.77 -0.13
C ALA A 58 -0.70 0.92 -1.04
N SER A 59 -1.78 1.48 -0.49
CA SER A 59 -2.96 1.86 -1.26
C SER A 59 -2.63 2.98 -2.24
N ALA A 60 -2.94 2.82 -3.54
CA ALA A 60 -2.63 3.83 -4.56
C ALA A 60 -3.40 5.16 -4.41
N GLY A 61 -4.49 5.17 -3.63
CA GLY A 61 -5.32 6.35 -3.38
C GLY A 61 -6.73 6.20 -3.96
N ASN A 62 -7.65 7.00 -3.42
CA ASN A 62 -9.09 6.95 -3.76
C ASN A 62 -9.55 8.28 -4.40
N GLY A 63 -8.60 9.06 -4.90
CA GLY A 63 -8.79 10.39 -5.48
C GLY A 63 -9.02 10.40 -6.98
N GLY A 64 -9.26 9.25 -7.62
CA GLY A 64 -9.37 9.11 -9.08
C GLY A 64 -10.40 10.05 -9.71
N GLU A 65 -11.53 10.29 -9.04
CA GLU A 65 -12.58 11.24 -9.49
C GLU A 65 -12.39 12.66 -8.93
N LYS A 66 -11.35 12.88 -8.13
CA LYS A 66 -11.07 14.12 -7.38
C LYS A 66 -9.78 14.80 -7.84
N GLY A 67 -9.54 14.75 -9.15
CA GLY A 67 -8.34 15.27 -9.80
C GLY A 67 -7.16 14.30 -9.80
N ASP A 68 -7.38 13.06 -9.37
CA ASP A 68 -6.45 11.94 -9.48
C ASP A 68 -5.07 12.30 -8.94
N ARG A 69 -4.95 12.83 -7.72
CA ARG A 69 -3.68 13.41 -7.24
C ARG A 69 -2.64 12.33 -6.95
N ILE A 70 -1.37 12.74 -6.88
CA ILE A 70 -0.30 11.84 -6.43
C ILE A 70 -0.55 11.50 -4.96
N SER A 71 -0.43 10.21 -4.62
CA SER A 71 -0.63 9.71 -3.27
C SER A 71 0.66 9.28 -2.60
N TYR A 72 0.91 9.75 -1.39
CA TYR A 72 2.03 9.31 -0.56
C TYR A 72 1.51 8.53 0.65
N PRO A 73 2.10 7.36 0.99
CA PRO A 73 3.43 6.89 0.56
C PRO A 73 3.48 6.07 -0.74
N ALA A 74 2.36 5.82 -1.41
CA ALA A 74 2.31 4.94 -2.59
C ALA A 74 3.23 5.38 -3.74
N ALA A 75 3.45 6.68 -3.91
CA ALA A 75 4.32 7.23 -4.95
C ALA A 75 5.82 7.15 -4.65
N TYR A 76 6.23 6.69 -3.46
CA TYR A 76 7.66 6.56 -3.16
C TYR A 76 8.32 5.45 -3.99
N PRO A 77 9.57 5.64 -4.44
CA PRO A 77 10.31 4.63 -5.19
C PRO A 77 10.38 3.30 -4.42
N GLY A 78 10.12 2.20 -5.14
CA GLY A 78 10.16 0.84 -4.61
C GLY A 78 8.88 0.36 -3.90
N VAL A 79 7.94 1.25 -3.56
CA VAL A 79 6.64 0.86 -2.98
C VAL A 79 5.79 0.13 -4.02
N ILE A 80 5.14 -0.98 -3.62
CA ILE A 80 4.13 -1.66 -4.43
C ILE A 80 2.81 -0.94 -4.22
N ALA A 81 2.47 -0.04 -5.14
CA ALA A 81 1.23 0.73 -5.07
C ALA A 81 0.08 -0.03 -5.72
N VAL A 82 -1.02 -0.17 -4.99
CA VAL A 82 -2.12 -1.05 -5.39
C VAL A 82 -3.37 -0.27 -5.73
N ALA A 83 -3.79 -0.37 -6.99
CA ALA A 83 -5.06 0.15 -7.50
C ALA A 83 -6.21 -0.82 -7.20
N ALA A 84 -7.46 -0.34 -7.27
CA ALA A 84 -8.65 -1.12 -6.97
C ALA A 84 -9.44 -1.47 -8.24
N VAL A 85 -9.88 -2.73 -8.31
CA VAL A 85 -10.87 -3.23 -9.28
C VAL A 85 -12.10 -3.78 -8.56
N ASP A 86 -13.21 -3.89 -9.29
CA ASP A 86 -14.39 -4.62 -8.85
C ASP A 86 -14.30 -6.13 -9.12
N GLU A 87 -15.37 -6.86 -8.82
CA GLU A 87 -15.47 -8.32 -9.01
C GLU A 87 -15.30 -8.77 -10.47
N TYR A 88 -15.56 -7.87 -11.44
CA TYR A 88 -15.40 -8.14 -12.86
C TYR A 88 -14.01 -7.77 -13.38
N GLY A 89 -13.11 -7.31 -12.51
CA GLY A 89 -11.80 -6.78 -12.89
C GLY A 89 -11.87 -5.38 -13.51
N THR A 90 -13.02 -4.70 -13.43
CA THR A 90 -13.15 -3.33 -13.93
C THR A 90 -12.50 -2.37 -12.96
N HIS A 91 -11.68 -1.45 -13.47
CA HIS A 91 -11.00 -0.47 -12.63
C HIS A 91 -12.02 0.44 -11.93
N ALA A 92 -11.98 0.47 -10.59
CA ALA A 92 -12.92 1.25 -9.79
C ALA A 92 -12.80 2.75 -10.10
N SER A 93 -13.93 3.47 -10.14
CA SER A 93 -13.93 4.89 -10.52
C SER A 93 -13.04 5.74 -9.61
N PHE A 94 -13.12 5.48 -8.29
CA PHE A 94 -12.35 6.17 -7.25
C PHE A 94 -10.85 5.87 -7.28
N SER A 95 -10.43 4.74 -7.84
CA SER A 95 -9.03 4.31 -7.78
C SER A 95 -8.13 5.28 -8.53
N THR A 96 -6.98 5.61 -7.94
CA THR A 96 -5.99 6.48 -8.56
C THR A 96 -5.35 5.81 -9.79
N ARG A 97 -5.15 6.57 -10.88
CA ARG A 97 -4.62 6.09 -12.18
C ARG A 97 -3.21 6.60 -12.48
N ARG A 98 -2.46 6.98 -11.45
CA ARG A 98 -1.14 7.61 -11.59
C ARG A 98 -0.05 6.59 -11.96
N TRP A 99 1.03 7.12 -12.51
CA TRP A 99 2.20 6.38 -13.03
C TRP A 99 2.84 5.41 -12.01
N TYR A 100 2.64 5.61 -10.71
CA TYR A 100 3.22 4.76 -9.68
C TYR A 100 2.41 3.49 -9.39
N ALA A 101 1.17 3.38 -9.90
CA ALA A 101 0.35 2.18 -9.76
C ALA A 101 1.10 0.96 -10.31
N THR A 102 1.30 -0.04 -9.46
CA THR A 102 2.11 -1.24 -9.77
C THR A 102 1.23 -2.39 -10.24
N VAL A 103 0.13 -2.63 -9.54
CA VAL A 103 -0.79 -3.74 -9.78
C VAL A 103 -2.19 -3.35 -9.28
N SER A 104 -3.22 -4.03 -9.76
CA SER A 104 -4.59 -3.88 -9.28
C SER A 104 -5.04 -5.12 -8.51
N ALA A 105 -5.89 -4.93 -7.51
CA ALA A 105 -6.51 -6.02 -6.75
C ALA A 105 -7.96 -5.65 -6.36
N PRO A 106 -8.79 -6.62 -5.92
CA PRO A 106 -10.15 -6.35 -5.50
C PRO A 106 -10.21 -5.27 -4.41
N GLY A 107 -11.02 -4.24 -4.65
CA GLY A 107 -11.20 -3.12 -3.73
C GLY A 107 -12.61 -2.54 -3.73
N VAL A 108 -13.57 -3.21 -4.36
CA VAL A 108 -15.00 -2.87 -4.32
C VAL A 108 -15.75 -4.04 -3.69
N ASP A 109 -16.70 -3.72 -2.82
CA ASP A 109 -17.55 -4.68 -2.12
C ASP A 109 -16.78 -5.81 -1.39
N ILE A 110 -15.72 -5.43 -0.67
CA ILE A 110 -14.85 -6.36 0.04
C ILE A 110 -15.39 -6.63 1.44
N VAL A 111 -15.60 -7.92 1.74
CA VAL A 111 -15.94 -8.37 3.09
C VAL A 111 -14.71 -8.31 4.00
N VAL A 112 -14.80 -7.53 5.08
CA VAL A 112 -13.71 -7.35 6.06
C VAL A 112 -14.19 -7.68 7.47
N ALA A 113 -13.29 -8.23 8.28
CA ALA A 113 -13.54 -8.47 9.71
C ALA A 113 -13.30 -7.17 10.51
N ASN A 114 -14.17 -6.90 11.50
CA ASN A 114 -14.11 -5.71 12.33
C ASN A 114 -13.90 -6.09 13.82
N PRO A 115 -13.29 -5.22 14.65
CA PRO A 115 -12.97 -5.56 16.04
C PRO A 115 -14.18 -5.83 16.95
N ASP A 116 -15.40 -5.50 16.53
CA ASP A 116 -16.64 -5.83 17.22
C ASP A 116 -17.11 -7.28 16.98
N GLY A 117 -16.34 -8.08 16.23
CA GLY A 117 -16.65 -9.47 15.94
C GLY A 117 -17.61 -9.66 14.76
N HIS A 118 -17.93 -8.59 14.02
CA HIS A 118 -18.79 -8.65 12.84
C HIS A 118 -18.00 -8.47 11.54
N TYR A 119 -18.67 -8.77 10.43
CA TYR A 119 -18.16 -8.54 9.09
C TYR A 119 -18.88 -7.36 8.44
N TYR A 120 -18.13 -6.57 7.69
CA TYR A 120 -18.62 -5.40 6.97
C TYR A 120 -18.21 -5.47 5.51
N ILE A 121 -18.93 -4.74 4.67
CA ILE A 121 -18.55 -4.51 3.28
C ILE A 121 -17.87 -3.14 3.21
N GLU A 122 -16.63 -3.11 2.75
CA GLU A 122 -15.84 -1.91 2.54
C GLU A 122 -15.38 -1.77 1.09
N TRP A 123 -14.94 -0.57 0.73
CA TRP A 123 -14.35 -0.25 -0.55
C TRP A 123 -13.11 0.62 -0.37
N GLY A 124 -12.20 0.56 -1.32
CA GLY A 124 -11.01 1.39 -1.38
C GLY A 124 -9.76 0.63 -1.80
N THR A 125 -8.77 1.38 -2.26
CA THR A 125 -7.41 0.85 -2.50
C THR A 125 -6.75 0.32 -1.22
N SER A 126 -7.27 0.68 -0.03
CA SER A 126 -6.90 0.09 1.26
C SER A 126 -7.12 -1.42 1.32
N ALA A 127 -8.26 -1.92 0.84
CA ALA A 127 -8.55 -3.36 0.80
C ALA A 127 -7.69 -4.07 -0.26
N ALA A 128 -7.54 -3.45 -1.43
CA ALA A 128 -6.69 -3.95 -2.49
C ALA A 128 -5.22 -4.13 -2.03
N ALA A 129 -4.68 -3.15 -1.29
CA ALA A 129 -3.34 -3.24 -0.70
C ALA A 129 -3.18 -4.43 0.26
N ALA A 130 -4.22 -4.75 1.04
CA ALA A 130 -4.20 -5.91 1.94
C ALA A 130 -4.15 -7.24 1.17
N PHE A 131 -4.92 -7.37 0.07
CA PHE A 131 -4.86 -8.55 -0.81
C PHE A 131 -3.45 -8.77 -1.38
N VAL A 132 -2.84 -7.71 -1.93
CA VAL A 132 -1.49 -7.79 -2.48
C VAL A 132 -0.46 -8.07 -1.40
N SER A 133 -0.62 -7.53 -0.18
CA SER A 133 0.25 -7.89 0.95
C SER A 133 0.22 -9.39 1.26
N GLY A 134 -0.96 -10.01 1.19
CA GLY A 134 -1.10 -11.46 1.30
C GLY A 134 -0.39 -12.22 0.17
N ALA A 135 -0.56 -11.77 -1.08
CA ALA A 135 0.14 -12.36 -2.22
C ALA A 135 1.67 -12.24 -2.10
N VAL A 136 2.18 -11.09 -1.67
CA VAL A 136 3.61 -10.86 -1.39
C VAL A 136 4.11 -11.83 -0.31
N ALA A 137 3.34 -12.02 0.77
CA ALA A 137 3.70 -12.97 1.83
C ALA A 137 3.79 -14.41 1.31
N LEU A 138 2.87 -14.84 0.43
CA LEU A 138 2.92 -16.15 -0.22
C LEU A 138 4.14 -16.29 -1.14
N VAL A 139 4.45 -15.28 -1.95
CA VAL A 139 5.65 -15.26 -2.80
C VAL A 139 6.91 -15.37 -1.96
N ARG A 140 7.01 -14.62 -0.84
CA ARG A 140 8.14 -14.71 0.09
C ARG A 140 8.27 -16.09 0.74
N ALA A 141 7.15 -16.69 1.16
CA ALA A 141 7.16 -18.01 1.76
C ALA A 141 7.68 -19.09 0.78
N ALA A 142 7.31 -18.99 -0.49
CA ALA A 142 7.80 -19.89 -1.54
C ALA A 142 9.23 -19.57 -2.00
N HIS A 143 9.61 -18.29 -1.98
CA HIS A 143 10.88 -17.79 -2.52
C HIS A 143 11.55 -16.78 -1.57
N PRO A 144 12.08 -17.23 -0.41
CA PRO A 144 12.58 -16.34 0.64
C PRO A 144 13.82 -15.52 0.24
N GLY A 145 14.50 -15.88 -0.86
CA GLY A 145 15.67 -15.17 -1.38
C GLY A 145 15.34 -14.00 -2.32
N LEU A 146 14.06 -13.78 -2.67
CA LEU A 146 13.69 -12.68 -3.56
C LEU A 146 13.76 -11.33 -2.82
N SER A 147 14.42 -10.37 -3.46
CA SER A 147 14.44 -8.98 -3.00
C SER A 147 13.08 -8.29 -3.20
N PRO A 148 12.79 -7.20 -2.46
CA PRO A 148 11.59 -6.40 -2.68
C PRO A 148 11.42 -5.94 -4.13
N ALA A 149 12.52 -5.59 -4.81
CA ALA A 149 12.49 -5.17 -6.22
C ALA A 149 12.07 -6.32 -7.16
N GLN A 150 12.56 -7.54 -6.92
CA GLN A 150 12.17 -8.72 -7.69
C GLN A 150 10.70 -9.08 -7.45
N ILE A 151 10.24 -9.03 -6.20
CA ILE A 151 8.82 -9.27 -5.88
C ILE A 151 7.93 -8.23 -6.57
N LYS A 152 8.29 -6.95 -6.48
CA LYS A 152 7.56 -5.88 -7.17
C LYS A 152 7.49 -6.11 -8.68
N LYS A 153 8.60 -6.56 -9.30
CA LYS A 153 8.64 -6.88 -10.73
C LYS A 153 7.72 -8.06 -11.08
N LEU A 154 7.74 -9.14 -10.30
CA LEU A 154 6.87 -10.31 -10.50
C LEU A 154 5.38 -9.97 -10.43
N LEU A 155 4.99 -8.99 -9.62
CA LEU A 155 3.58 -8.55 -9.52
C LEU A 155 3.14 -7.65 -10.67
N ALA A 156 4.09 -7.02 -11.37
CA ALA A 156 3.81 -6.07 -12.45
C ALA A 156 3.84 -6.72 -13.84
N ASP A 157 4.31 -7.96 -13.94
CA ASP A 157 4.37 -8.78 -15.16
C ASP A 157 3.09 -9.62 -15.33
#